data_AF-A0A2R6B4W7-F1
#
_entry.id   AF-A0A2R6B4W7-F1
#
_cell.length_a   1.000
_cell.length_b   1.000
_cell.length_c   1.000
_cell.angle_alpha   90.00
_cell.angle_beta   90.00
_cell.angle_gamma   90.00
#
_symmetry.space_group_name_H-M   'P 1'
#
loop_
_entity.id
_entity.type
_entity.pdbx_description
1 polymer ?
#
loop_
_entity_poly.entity_id
_entity_poly.type
_entity_poly.pdbx_seq_one_letter_code
_entity_poly.pdbx_strand_id
1 'polypeptide(L)'
;GLALLAVFSSTPSPAYPHLVVGMILSGAGNGMFVAPNIASIMNSVSPTRRGVASGMATLIYNVGSLFSISLIFVVLATVAPRSELQDLFAGLPVQGDLNSVVFGRGVSMVYALMGAFNLLALAPLILRLKR
;
A
#
# COMPACT_ATOMS: atom_id res chain seq x y z
N GLY A 1 -4.30 -3.38 -2.19
CA GLY A 1 -3.61 -2.81 -3.37
C GLY A 1 -4.44 -2.98 -4.62
N LEU A 2 -4.44 -4.17 -5.22
CA LEU A 2 -5.09 -4.46 -6.51
C LEU A 2 -6.62 -4.22 -6.52
N ALA A 3 -7.31 -4.51 -5.41
CA ALA A 3 -8.75 -4.22 -5.30
C ALA A 3 -9.05 -2.72 -5.39
N LEU A 4 -8.23 -1.88 -4.73
CA LEU A 4 -8.36 -0.42 -4.80
C LEU A 4 -7.94 0.11 -6.17
N LEU A 5 -6.90 -0.47 -6.79
CA LEU A 5 -6.56 -0.17 -8.18
C LEU A 5 -7.76 -0.34 -9.12
N ALA A 6 -8.48 -1.46 -9.01
CA ALA A 6 -9.67 -1.73 -9.84
C ALA A 6 -10.80 -0.72 -9.63
N VAL A 7 -10.97 -0.23 -8.39
CA VAL A 7 -11.97 0.79 -8.05
C VAL A 7 -11.60 2.15 -8.67
N PHE A 8 -10.34 2.57 -8.57
CA PHE A 8 -9.90 3.85 -9.11
C PHE A 8 -9.63 3.83 -10.63
N SER A 9 -9.41 2.66 -11.23
CA SER A 9 -9.27 2.52 -12.69
C SER A 9 -10.61 2.50 -13.42
N SER A 10 -11.70 2.11 -12.75
CA SER A 10 -13.03 2.00 -13.36
C SER A 10 -13.76 3.33 -13.43
N THR A 11 -13.57 4.22 -12.44
CA THR A 11 -14.19 5.56 -12.45
C THR A 11 -13.27 6.61 -11.82
N PRO A 12 -13.21 7.85 -12.35
CA PRO A 12 -12.43 8.94 -11.76
C PRO A 12 -12.92 9.36 -10.37
N SER A 13 -14.22 9.17 -10.10
CA SER A 13 -14.88 9.49 -8.84
C SER A 13 -15.73 8.29 -8.38
N PRO A 14 -15.11 7.27 -7.75
CA PRO A 14 -15.81 6.05 -7.37
C PRO A 14 -16.87 6.32 -6.29
N ALA A 15 -18.03 5.68 -6.45
CA ALA A 15 -19.10 5.75 -5.46
C ALA A 15 -18.63 5.09 -4.14
N TYR A 16 -19.06 5.67 -3.01
CA TYR A 16 -18.65 5.26 -1.67
C TYR A 16 -18.68 3.74 -1.40
N PRO A 17 -19.71 2.98 -1.84
CA PRO A 17 -19.74 1.52 -1.61
C PRO A 17 -18.60 0.76 -2.27
N HIS A 18 -18.13 1.21 -3.45
CA HIS A 18 -17.01 0.56 -4.15
C HIS A 18 -15.70 0.73 -3.38
N LEU A 19 -15.50 1.89 -2.75
CA LEU A 19 -14.35 2.14 -1.88
C LEU A 19 -14.37 1.24 -0.66
N VAL A 20 -15.54 1.08 -0.02
CA VAL A 20 -15.70 0.20 1.15
C VAL A 20 -15.33 -1.24 0.80
N VAL A 21 -15.89 -1.78 -0.29
CA VAL A 21 -15.57 -3.14 -0.76
C VAL A 21 -14.09 -3.27 -1.09
N GLY A 22 -13.51 -2.29 -1.78
CA GLY A 22 -12.08 -2.27 -2.11
C GLY A 22 -11.17 -2.27 -0.87
N MET A 23 -11.54 -1.51 0.17
CA MET A 23 -10.84 -1.47 1.45
C MET A 23 -10.94 -2.79 2.20
N ILE A 24 -12.13 -3.40 2.28
CA ILE A 24 -12.34 -4.70 2.92
C ILE A 24 -11.48 -5.76 2.25
N LEU A 25 -11.52 -5.85 0.91
CA LEU A 25 -10.73 -6.83 0.16
C LEU A 25 -9.23 -6.59 0.33
N SER A 26 -8.79 -5.32 0.33
CA SER A 26 -7.39 -4.98 0.55
C SER A 26 -6.92 -5.32 1.97
N GLY A 27 -7.76 -5.11 2.99
CA GLY A 27 -7.47 -5.44 4.38
C GLY A 27 -7.43 -6.95 4.61
N ALA A 28 -8.42 -7.68 4.08
CA ALA A 28 -8.46 -9.14 4.14
C ALA A 28 -7.21 -9.76 3.47
N GLY A 29 -6.86 -9.27 2.28
CA GLY A 29 -5.63 -9.67 1.59
C GLY A 29 -4.39 -9.41 2.44
N ASN A 30 -4.24 -8.22 3.04
CA ASN A 30 -3.09 -7.92 3.88
C ASN A 30 -2.94 -8.93 5.04
N GLY A 31 -4.02 -9.21 5.77
CA GLY A 31 -4.01 -10.17 6.89
C GLY A 31 -3.60 -11.59 6.48
N MET A 32 -4.09 -12.06 5.32
CA MET A 32 -3.75 -13.40 4.79
C MET A 32 -2.27 -13.56 4.44
N PHE A 33 -1.57 -12.48 4.09
CA PHE A 33 -0.14 -12.53 3.77
C PHE A 33 0.76 -12.20 4.96
N VAL A 34 0.39 -11.23 5.81
CA VAL A 34 1.24 -10.80 6.93
C VAL A 34 1.34 -11.88 8.02
N ALA A 35 0.23 -12.52 8.39
CA ALA A 35 0.24 -13.50 9.48
C ALA A 35 1.14 -14.72 9.20
N PRO A 36 1.07 -15.40 8.04
CA PRO A 36 1.98 -16.50 7.72
C PRO A 36 3.44 -16.06 7.57
N ASN A 37 3.70 -14.85 7.06
CA ASN A 37 5.06 -14.34 6.90
C ASN A 37 5.75 -14.14 8.26
N ILE A 38 5.05 -13.54 9.23
CA ILE A 38 5.58 -13.39 10.59
C ILE A 38 5.76 -14.76 11.25
N ALA A 39 4.80 -15.67 11.11
CA ALA A 39 4.91 -17.02 11.65
C ALA A 39 6.12 -17.78 11.08
N SER A 40 6.37 -17.66 9.76
CA SER A 40 7.53 -18.28 9.11
C SER A 40 8.86 -17.77 9.66
N ILE A 41 8.99 -16.45 9.88
CA ILE A 41 10.18 -15.85 10.50
C ILE A 41 10.37 -16.42 11.92
N MET A 42 9.32 -16.42 12.73
CA MET A 42 9.38 -16.88 14.12
C MET A 42 9.66 -18.38 14.27
N ASN A 43 9.22 -19.19 13.30
CA ASN A 43 9.52 -20.63 13.24
C ASN A 43 10.94 -20.93 12.76
N SER A 44 11.59 -20.01 12.05
CA SER A 44 12.97 -20.18 11.57
C SER A 44 14.06 -19.85 12.60
N VAL A 45 13.69 -19.29 13.76
CA VAL A 45 14.62 -18.85 14.79
C VAL A 45 14.49 -19.67 16.08
N SER A 46 15.59 -19.86 16.79
CA SER A 46 15.58 -20.57 18.07
C SER A 46 14.69 -19.85 19.11
N PRO A 47 13.99 -20.57 20.01
CA PRO A 47 13.07 -19.96 20.98
C PRO A 47 13.71 -18.85 21.81
N THR A 48 14.98 -19.02 22.20
CA THR A 48 15.78 -18.05 22.95
C THR A 48 16.08 -16.75 22.20
N ARG A 49 15.95 -16.71 20.87
CA ARG A 49 16.20 -15.51 20.04
C ARG A 49 14.93 -14.91 19.44
N ARG A 50 13.75 -15.42 19.78
CA ARG A 50 12.46 -14.94 19.28
C ARG A 50 12.20 -13.47 19.61
N GLY A 51 12.65 -12.98 20.76
CA GLY A 51 12.53 -11.55 21.11
C GLY A 51 13.26 -10.63 20.13
N VAL A 52 14.52 -10.95 19.80
CA VAL A 52 15.33 -10.20 18.83
C VAL A 52 14.74 -10.34 17.42
N ALA A 53 14.32 -11.55 17.03
CA ALA A 53 13.71 -11.80 15.73
C ALA A 53 12.40 -11.04 15.53
N SER A 54 11.53 -11.02 16.54
CA SER A 54 10.28 -10.27 16.51
C SER A 54 10.54 -8.77 16.44
N GLY A 55 11.50 -8.24 17.22
CA GLY A 55 11.88 -6.83 17.14
C GLY A 55 12.41 -6.43 15.76
N MET A 56 13.26 -7.28 15.17
CA MET A 56 13.78 -7.05 13.81
C MET A 56 12.67 -7.11 12.75
N ALA A 57 11.75 -8.08 12.87
CA ALA A 57 10.61 -8.20 11.96
C ALA A 57 9.69 -6.95 12.03
N THR A 58 9.40 -6.47 13.24
CA THR A 58 8.62 -5.23 13.44
C THR A 58 9.35 -4.00 12.88
N LEU A 59 10.66 -3.90 13.07
CA LEU A 59 11.45 -2.81 12.51
C LEU A 59 11.42 -2.79 10.98
N ILE A 60 11.64 -3.95 10.34
CA ILE A 60 11.54 -4.09 8.88
C ILE A 60 10.15 -3.71 8.39
N TYR A 61 9.09 -4.15 9.08
CA TYR A 61 7.71 -3.80 8.73
C TYR A 61 7.45 -2.29 8.81
N ASN A 62 7.86 -1.64 9.90
CA ASN A 62 7.67 -0.20 10.10
C ASN A 62 8.48 0.64 9.10
N VAL A 63 9.73 0.26 8.83
CA VAL A 63 10.59 0.93 7.84
C VAL A 63 10.00 0.78 6.44
N GLY A 64 9.53 -0.42 6.08
CA GLY A 64 8.86 -0.66 4.79
C GLY A 64 7.57 0.14 4.64
N SER A 65 6.80 0.28 5.71
CA SER A 65 5.58 1.10 5.75
C SER A 65 5.91 2.59 5.53
N LEU A 66 6.90 3.12 6.24
CA LEU A 66 7.35 4.51 6.08
C LEU A 66 7.86 4.79 4.67
N PHE A 67 8.63 3.85 4.09
CA PHE A 67 9.08 3.93 2.70
C PHE A 67 7.90 3.95 1.73
N SER A 68 6.88 3.13 1.97
CA SER A 68 5.66 3.08 1.15
C SER A 68 4.92 4.42 1.17
N ILE A 69 4.75 5.04 2.34
CA ILE A 69 4.12 6.37 2.47
C ILE A 69 4.92 7.42 1.71
N SER A 70 6.25 7.38 1.82
CA SER A 70 7.13 8.32 1.12
C SER A 70 6.99 8.20 -0.41
N LEU A 71 6.89 6.97 -0.92
CA LEU A 71 6.70 6.70 -2.34
C LEU A 71 5.33 7.21 -2.85
N ILE A 72 4.26 7.06 -2.06
CA ILE A 72 2.94 7.62 -2.38
C ILE A 72 3.05 9.14 -2.57
N PHE A 73 3.71 9.84 -1.65
CA PHE A 73 3.92 11.29 -1.73
C PHE A 73 4.71 11.71 -2.97
N VAL A 74 5.79 11.00 -3.29
CA VAL A 74 6.61 11.28 -4.48
C VAL A 74 5.76 11.16 -5.75
N VAL A 75 4.95 10.11 -5.85
CA VAL A 75 4.07 9.91 -7.01
C VAL A 75 2.99 10.99 -7.09
N LEU A 76 2.34 11.31 -5.97
CA LEU A 76 1.30 12.36 -5.95
C LEU A 76 1.86 13.76 -6.28
N ALA A 77 3.09 14.05 -5.86
CA ALA A 77 3.78 15.29 -6.20
C ALA A 77 4.08 15.44 -7.71
N THR A 78 3.93 14.39 -8.51
CA THR A 78 4.03 14.47 -9.99
C THR A 78 2.74 14.93 -10.66
N VAL A 79 1.60 14.83 -9.97
CA VAL A 79 0.27 15.15 -10.54
C VAL A 79 -0.36 16.40 -9.95
N ALA A 80 0.14 16.89 -8.81
CA ALA A 80 -0.41 18.04 -8.11
C ALA A 80 0.69 18.92 -7.48
N PRO A 81 0.48 20.24 -7.37
CA PRO A 81 1.40 21.15 -6.70
C PRO A 81 1.60 20.78 -5.22
N ARG A 82 2.80 21.03 -4.72
CA ARG A 82 3.16 20.70 -3.32
C ARG A 82 2.30 21.43 -2.30
N SER A 83 1.96 22.69 -2.56
CA SER A 83 1.11 23.51 -1.70
C SER A 83 -0.28 22.89 -1.54
N GLU A 84 -0.88 22.48 -2.65
CA GLU A 84 -2.23 21.91 -2.65
C GLU A 84 -2.27 20.52 -1.99
N LEU A 85 -1.23 19.71 -2.16
CA LEU A 85 -1.08 18.45 -1.43
C LEU A 85 -0.91 18.69 0.08
N GLN A 86 -0.15 19.71 0.49
CA GLN A 86 0.00 20.05 1.91
C GLN A 86 -1.33 20.45 2.54
N ASP A 87 -2.12 21.28 1.86
CA ASP A 87 -3.45 21.66 2.31
C ASP A 87 -4.36 20.43 2.43
N LEU A 88 -4.37 19.57 1.40
CA LEU A 88 -5.16 18.34 1.37
C LEU A 88 -4.81 17.41 2.55
N PHE A 89 -3.52 17.17 2.80
CA PHE A 89 -3.07 16.30 3.89
C PHE A 89 -3.22 16.94 5.27
N ALA A 90 -3.23 18.28 5.35
CA ALA A 90 -3.55 19.03 6.57
C ALA A 90 -5.05 19.11 6.86
N GLY A 91 -5.90 18.63 5.93
CA GLY A 91 -7.36 18.73 6.04
C GLY A 91 -7.89 20.15 5.82
N LEU A 92 -7.11 21.00 5.16
CA LEU A 92 -7.48 22.37 4.82
C LEU A 92 -8.19 22.42 3.45
N PRO A 93 -9.04 23.44 3.22
CA PRO A 93 -9.66 23.64 1.92
C PRO A 93 -8.60 23.88 0.85
N VAL A 94 -8.60 23.04 -0.19
CA VAL A 94 -7.73 23.22 -1.36
C VAL A 94 -8.31 24.32 -2.23
N GLN A 95 -7.61 25.44 -2.35
CA GLN A 95 -8.05 26.62 -3.12
C GLN A 95 -7.58 26.60 -4.59
N GLY A 96 -6.81 25.58 -4.99
CA GLY A 96 -6.24 25.45 -6.33
C GLY A 96 -7.10 24.65 -7.32
N ASP A 97 -6.56 24.43 -8.52
CA ASP A 97 -7.21 23.77 -9.65
C ASP A 97 -7.17 22.23 -9.59
N LEU A 98 -6.88 21.67 -8.39
CA LEU A 98 -6.83 20.24 -8.12
C LEU A 98 -8.17 19.58 -8.46
N ASN A 99 -8.27 19.09 -9.69
CA ASN A 99 -9.46 18.42 -10.20
C ASN A 99 -9.49 16.98 -9.66
N SER A 100 -10.67 16.54 -9.21
CA SER A 100 -10.93 15.17 -8.75
C SER A 100 -10.50 14.11 -9.77
N VAL A 101 -10.56 14.42 -11.07
CA VAL A 101 -10.10 13.54 -12.15
C VAL A 101 -8.58 13.39 -12.16
N VAL A 102 -7.82 14.49 -12.02
CA VAL A 102 -6.35 14.46 -12.03
C VAL A 102 -5.83 13.78 -10.76
N PHE A 103 -6.44 14.09 -9.62
CA PHE A 103 -6.15 13.42 -8.36
C PHE A 103 -6.46 11.92 -8.42
N GLY A 104 -7.63 11.53 -8.95
CA GLY A 104 -8.01 10.14 -9.13
C GLY A 104 -7.02 9.35 -10.01
N ARG A 105 -6.50 9.97 -11.08
CA ARG A 105 -5.43 9.36 -11.90
C ARG A 105 -4.13 9.19 -11.10
N GLY A 106 -3.74 10.17 -10.30
CA GLY A 106 -2.57 10.06 -9.42
C GLY A 106 -2.69 8.91 -8.43
N VAL A 107 -3.86 8.79 -7.79
CA VAL A 107 -4.18 7.69 -6.87
C VAL A 107 -4.16 6.33 -7.59
N SER A 108 -4.71 6.25 -8.80
CA SER A 108 -4.60 5.04 -9.65
C SER A 108 -3.15 4.68 -9.96
N MET A 109 -2.30 5.67 -10.27
CA MET A 109 -0.88 5.43 -10.55
C MET A 109 -0.14 4.89 -9.32
N VAL A 110 -0.45 5.42 -8.14
CA VAL A 110 0.05 4.89 -6.86
C VAL A 110 -0.36 3.42 -6.69
N TYR A 111 -1.64 3.09 -6.84
CA TYR A 111 -2.10 1.72 -6.67
C TYR A 111 -1.58 0.77 -7.76
N ALA A 112 -1.31 1.27 -8.96
CA ALA A 112 -0.71 0.49 -10.05
C ALA A 112 0.75 0.13 -9.73
N LEU A 113 1.54 1.10 -9.29
CA LEU A 113 2.92 0.88 -8.84
C LEU A 113 2.97 -0.09 -7.66
N MET A 114 2.14 0.14 -6.64
CA MET A 114 2.04 -0.78 -5.50
C MET A 114 1.54 -2.17 -5.93
N GLY A 115 0.63 -2.25 -6.90
CA GLY A 115 0.19 -3.50 -7.51
C GLY A 115 1.35 -4.26 -8.14
N ALA A 116 2.17 -3.59 -8.95
CA ALA A 116 3.36 -4.19 -9.57
C ALA A 116 4.37 -4.68 -8.52
N PHE A 117 4.66 -3.88 -7.49
CA PHE A 117 5.52 -4.31 -6.38
C PHE A 117 4.99 -5.55 -5.66
N ASN A 118 3.67 -5.60 -5.40
CA ASN A 118 3.04 -6.77 -4.79
C ASN A 118 3.13 -8.01 -5.68
N LEU A 119 2.99 -7.87 -7.00
CA LEU A 119 3.15 -8.97 -7.95
C LEU A 119 4.60 -9.47 -7.99
N LEU A 120 5.59 -8.58 -7.99
CA LEU A 120 7.01 -8.95 -7.89
C LEU A 120 7.29 -9.70 -6.58
N ALA A 121 6.67 -9.27 -5.47
CA ALA A 121 6.79 -9.94 -4.18
C ALA A 121 6.16 -11.35 -4.14
N LEU A 122 5.30 -11.71 -5.11
CA LEU A 122 4.79 -13.08 -5.26
C LEU A 122 5.76 -14.02 -5.98
N ALA A 123 6.73 -13.49 -6.74
CA ALA A 123 7.69 -14.33 -7.48
C ALA A 123 8.47 -15.33 -6.58
N PRO A 124 8.95 -14.95 -5.38
CA PRO A 124 9.57 -15.89 -4.45
C PRO A 124 8.63 -17.00 -3.96
N LEU A 125 7.33 -16.72 -3.86
CA LEU A 125 6.32 -17.71 -3.42
C LEU A 125 6.09 -18.77 -4.51
N ILE A 126 6.01 -18.35 -5.77
CA ILE A 126 5.86 -19.25 -6.93
C ILE A 126 7.10 -20.15 -7.08
N LEU A 127 8.29 -19.61 -6.84
CA LEU A 127 9.53 -20.39 -6.88
C LEU A 127 9.62 -21.42 -5.75
N ARG A 128 8.96 -21.19 -4.61
CA ARG A 128 8.87 -22.16 -3.51
C ARG A 128 7.90 -23.30 -3.79
N LEU A 129 6.87 -23.11 -4.61
CA LEU A 129 5.92 -24.16 -5.02
C LEU A 129 6.50 -25.15 -6.04
N LYS A 130 7.63 -24.81 -6.68
CA LYS A 130 8.34 -25.67 -7.64
C LYS A 130 9.39 -26.59 -7.02
N ARG A 131 9.63 -26.49 -5.70
CA ARG A 131 10.48 -27.40 -4.92
C ARG A 131 9.60 -28.27 -4.04
#